data_AF-C1G0P1-F1
#
_entry.id   AF-C1G0P1-F1
#
_cell.length_a   1.000
_cell.length_b   1.000
_cell.length_c   1.000
_cell.angle_alpha   90.00
_cell.angle_beta   90.00
_cell.angle_gamma   90.00
#
_symmetry.space_group_name_H-M   'P 1'
#
loop_
_entity.id
_entity.type
_entity.pdbx_description
1 polymer ?
#
loop_
_entity_poly.entity_id
_entity_poly.type
_entity_poly.pdbx_seq_one_letter_code
_entity_poly.pdbx_strand_id
1 'polypeptide(L)'
;MSSAPIPIPNPNPLVNLPEFLLLCMEEENITAFKNALNTHWPSLSVSPANSPQKIKITPLHERLDSNLLTETFDLIVSPANFYGRLDTQDVLYERWRGYAPPGSCTLVPFPAEIARTAPWGCRWVALCPNMRMPETVNWDREVVYKCMWSLLCEVEKWNKDVREGVERGGRVQGEGDREGDGGERKRIDRVLMPPLEVGVGNVSKEKWSGQVVLALKHFVDALERHERWMRLEWSTIGRESFEVKKMWHEEQKALVD
;
A
#
# COMPACT_ATOMS: atom_id res chain seq x y z
N MET A 1 16.88 -38.48 4.97
CA MET A 1 16.38 -37.09 5.07
C MET A 1 15.31 -36.93 4.01
N SER A 2 14.03 -36.97 4.40
CA SER A 2 12.92 -36.79 3.47
C SER A 2 12.84 -35.31 3.12
N SER A 3 13.20 -34.93 1.90
CA SER A 3 12.97 -33.57 1.39
C SER A 3 11.46 -33.33 1.40
N ALA A 4 11.00 -32.33 2.14
CA ALA A 4 9.62 -31.89 2.06
C ALA A 4 9.27 -31.54 0.60
N PRO A 5 8.05 -31.85 0.11
CA PRO A 5 7.64 -31.47 -1.23
C PRO A 5 7.78 -29.96 -1.39
N ILE A 6 8.46 -29.52 -2.45
CA ILE A 6 8.52 -28.12 -2.83
C ILE A 6 7.06 -27.68 -3.09
N PRO A 7 6.53 -26.67 -2.38
CA PRO A 7 5.19 -26.16 -2.64
C PRO A 7 5.11 -25.78 -4.11
N ILE A 8 4.13 -26.34 -4.82
CA ILE A 8 3.87 -25.98 -6.22
C ILE A 8 3.59 -24.48 -6.22
N PRO A 9 4.38 -23.65 -6.91
CA PRO A 9 4.14 -22.21 -6.95
C PRO A 9 2.71 -21.97 -7.44
N ASN A 10 1.99 -21.08 -6.76
CA ASN A 10 0.66 -20.68 -7.19
C ASN A 10 0.73 -20.22 -8.66
N PRO A 11 -0.11 -20.76 -9.57
CA PRO A 11 -0.03 -20.43 -10.99
C PRO A 11 -0.26 -18.94 -11.28
N ASN A 12 -0.85 -18.19 -10.34
CA ASN A 12 -0.95 -16.74 -10.40
C ASN A 12 -0.20 -16.08 -9.22
N PRO A 13 1.02 -15.53 -9.42
CA PRO A 13 1.78 -14.88 -8.35
C PRO A 13 1.12 -13.59 -7.84
N LEU A 14 0.16 -13.03 -8.59
CA LEU A 14 -0.51 -11.77 -8.28
C LEU A 14 -1.85 -11.96 -7.54
N VAL A 15 -2.26 -13.21 -7.29
CA VAL A 15 -3.57 -13.53 -6.68
C VAL A 15 -3.75 -12.93 -5.28
N ASN A 16 -2.69 -12.49 -4.62
CA ASN A 16 -2.75 -11.88 -3.28
C ASN A 16 -2.81 -10.35 -3.31
N LEU A 17 -2.72 -9.73 -4.48
CA LEU A 17 -2.83 -8.29 -4.61
C LEU A 17 -4.29 -7.82 -4.51
N PRO A 18 -4.55 -6.68 -3.86
CA PRO A 18 -5.88 -6.07 -3.81
C PRO A 18 -6.14 -5.17 -5.02
N GLU A 19 -7.38 -4.71 -5.16
CA GLU A 19 -7.71 -3.49 -5.91
C GLU A 19 -7.39 -2.25 -5.06
N PHE A 20 -6.82 -1.22 -5.69
CA PHE A 20 -6.64 0.10 -5.08
C PHE A 20 -7.71 1.08 -5.53
N LEU A 21 -8.44 1.66 -4.58
CA LEU A 21 -9.32 2.80 -4.78
C LEU A 21 -8.55 4.06 -4.40
N LEU A 22 -8.11 4.82 -5.41
CA LEU A 22 -7.27 5.99 -5.19
C LEU A 22 -8.17 7.22 -4.95
N LEU A 23 -8.38 7.56 -3.68
CA LEU A 23 -9.29 8.62 -3.25
C LEU A 23 -8.59 9.98 -3.31
N CYS A 24 -8.86 10.73 -4.37
CA CYS A 24 -8.31 12.06 -4.59
C CYS A 24 -9.41 13.11 -4.45
N MET A 25 -9.21 14.07 -3.56
CA MET A 25 -10.10 15.24 -3.48
C MET A 25 -9.86 16.26 -4.60
N GLU A 26 -8.62 16.33 -5.09
CA GLU A 26 -8.20 17.27 -6.12
C GLU A 26 -7.98 16.53 -7.45
N GLU A 27 -8.60 17.01 -8.52
CA GLU A 27 -8.52 16.39 -9.84
C GLU A 27 -7.09 16.34 -10.39
N GLU A 28 -6.23 17.30 -10.03
CA GLU A 28 -4.85 17.29 -10.53
C GLU A 28 -4.04 16.14 -9.93
N ASN A 29 -4.42 15.60 -8.76
CA ASN A 29 -3.79 14.38 -8.24
C ASN A 29 -4.11 13.18 -9.15
N ILE A 30 -5.35 13.08 -9.63
CA ILE A 30 -5.75 12.02 -10.58
C ILE A 30 -5.00 12.20 -11.90
N THR A 31 -4.88 13.43 -12.38
CA THR A 31 -4.14 13.76 -13.60
C THR A 31 -2.66 13.39 -13.47
N ALA A 32 -1.99 13.81 -12.39
CA ALA A 32 -0.61 13.47 -12.11
C ALA A 32 -0.40 11.95 -11.99
N PHE A 33 -1.37 11.22 -11.41
CA PHE A 33 -1.35 9.77 -11.34
C PHE A 33 -1.46 9.09 -12.70
N LYS A 34 -2.40 9.52 -13.55
CA LYS A 34 -2.55 9.01 -14.92
C LYS A 34 -1.28 9.28 -15.76
N ASN A 35 -0.69 10.47 -15.61
CA ASN A 35 0.55 10.82 -16.28
C ASN A 35 1.72 9.93 -15.82
N ALA A 36 1.87 9.72 -14.51
CA ALA A 36 2.88 8.83 -13.96
C ALA A 36 2.71 7.38 -14.45
N LEU A 37 1.47 6.87 -14.51
CA LEU A 37 1.18 5.55 -15.07
C LEU A 37 1.65 5.44 -16.52
N ASN A 38 1.31 6.41 -17.37
CA ASN A 38 1.71 6.40 -18.77
C ASN A 38 3.23 6.51 -18.96
N THR A 39 3.91 7.30 -18.12
CA THR A 39 5.35 7.51 -18.20
C THR A 39 6.14 6.31 -17.68
N HIS A 40 5.78 5.78 -16.51
CA HIS A 40 6.61 4.82 -15.79
C HIS A 40 6.16 3.37 -15.97
N TRP A 41 4.86 3.15 -16.23
CA TRP A 41 4.28 1.82 -16.39
C TRP A 41 3.23 1.73 -17.52
N PRO A 42 3.60 2.08 -18.77
CA PRO A 42 2.67 2.12 -19.91
C PRO A 42 2.00 0.78 -20.22
N SER A 43 2.63 -0.35 -19.88
CA SER A 43 2.02 -1.67 -20.09
C SER A 43 0.78 -1.92 -19.22
N LEU A 44 0.64 -1.23 -18.09
CA LEU A 44 -0.58 -1.27 -17.29
C LEU A 44 -1.68 -0.39 -17.92
N SER A 45 -1.33 0.74 -18.54
CA SER A 45 -2.31 1.66 -19.14
C SER A 45 -2.80 1.23 -20.53
N VAL A 46 -2.00 0.47 -21.29
CA VAL A 46 -2.31 0.05 -22.68
C VAL A 46 -2.74 -1.42 -22.76
N SER A 47 -3.15 -2.04 -21.64
CA SER A 47 -3.53 -3.46 -21.67
C SER A 47 -4.72 -3.70 -22.63
N PRO A 48 -4.55 -4.54 -23.67
CA PRO A 48 -5.67 -4.96 -24.52
C PRO A 48 -6.77 -5.58 -23.65
N ALA A 49 -8.03 -5.47 -24.05
CA ALA A 49 -9.19 -5.98 -23.31
C ALA A 49 -9.11 -7.47 -22.89
N ASN A 50 -8.15 -8.22 -23.44
CA ASN A 50 -7.94 -9.65 -23.20
C ASN A 50 -6.64 -10.00 -22.44
N SER A 51 -5.85 -9.02 -21.99
CA SER A 51 -4.69 -9.28 -21.14
C SER A 51 -5.10 -9.35 -19.67
N PRO A 52 -4.61 -10.32 -18.87
CA PRO A 52 -4.88 -10.35 -17.44
C PRO A 52 -4.34 -9.06 -16.79
N GLN A 53 -5.24 -8.27 -16.20
CA GLN A 53 -4.87 -7.05 -15.51
C GLN A 53 -3.98 -7.40 -14.31
N LYS A 54 -2.75 -6.87 -14.30
CA LYS A 54 -1.75 -7.18 -13.26
C LYS A 54 -2.19 -6.69 -11.89
N ILE A 55 -2.75 -5.48 -11.84
CA ILE A 55 -3.32 -4.86 -10.65
C ILE A 55 -4.42 -3.88 -11.09
N LYS A 56 -5.52 -3.81 -10.33
CA LYS A 56 -6.63 -2.89 -10.60
C LYS A 56 -6.48 -1.65 -9.74
N ILE A 57 -6.55 -0.48 -10.39
CA ILE A 57 -6.46 0.82 -9.72
C ILE A 57 -7.59 1.69 -10.26
N THR A 58 -8.45 2.14 -9.36
CA THR A 58 -9.65 2.93 -9.68
C THR A 58 -9.52 4.30 -9.02
N PRO A 59 -9.21 5.38 -9.78
CA PRO A 59 -9.23 6.73 -9.24
C PRO A 59 -10.65 7.16 -8.89
N LEU A 60 -10.85 7.70 -7.69
CA LEU A 60 -12.11 8.25 -7.20
C LEU A 60 -11.90 9.74 -6.92
N HIS A 61 -12.62 10.60 -7.65
CA HIS A 61 -12.60 12.04 -7.42
C HIS A 61 -13.63 12.41 -6.35
N GLU A 62 -13.36 12.06 -5.11
CA GLU A 62 -14.33 12.14 -4.03
C GLU A 62 -13.67 12.52 -2.70
N ARG A 63 -14.52 12.88 -1.72
CA ARG A 63 -14.13 12.99 -0.32
C ARG A 63 -14.55 11.74 0.44
N LEU A 64 -13.82 11.40 1.50
CA LEU A 64 -14.27 10.39 2.44
C LEU A 64 -15.43 10.95 3.27
N ASP A 65 -16.64 10.81 2.76
CA ASP A 65 -17.90 11.16 3.41
C ASP A 65 -18.85 9.96 3.29
N SER A 66 -19.47 9.59 4.40
CA SER A 66 -20.39 8.44 4.49
C SER A 66 -21.57 8.54 3.53
N ASN A 67 -21.91 9.74 3.07
CA ASN A 67 -23.02 9.97 2.15
C ASN A 67 -22.61 10.01 0.68
N LEU A 68 -21.32 10.16 0.38
CA LEU A 68 -20.82 10.38 -1.00
C LEU A 68 -20.05 9.16 -1.53
N LEU A 69 -19.33 8.46 -0.65
CA LEU A 69 -18.58 7.29 -1.06
C LEU A 69 -19.49 6.05 -1.05
N THR A 70 -19.97 5.67 -2.24
CA THR A 70 -20.80 4.47 -2.47
C THR A 70 -20.00 3.17 -2.54
N GLU A 71 -18.69 3.29 -2.71
CA GLU A 71 -17.79 2.15 -2.85
C GLU A 71 -17.42 1.55 -1.49
N THR A 72 -17.56 0.22 -1.38
CA THR A 72 -17.09 -0.54 -0.21
C THR A 72 -15.58 -0.81 -0.29
N PHE A 73 -14.92 -0.89 0.86
CA PHE A 73 -13.51 -1.23 0.94
C PHE A 73 -13.20 -1.93 2.26
N ASP A 74 -12.16 -2.76 2.28
CA ASP A 74 -11.80 -3.56 3.46
C ASP A 74 -10.75 -2.87 4.34
N LEU A 75 -9.88 -2.09 3.69
CA LEU A 75 -8.72 -1.44 4.29
C LEU A 75 -8.67 0.03 3.86
N ILE A 76 -8.46 0.94 4.81
CA ILE A 76 -8.12 2.34 4.50
C ILE A 76 -6.67 2.64 4.86
N VAL A 77 -5.96 3.35 3.98
CA VAL A 77 -4.60 3.82 4.27
C VAL A 77 -4.67 5.13 5.05
N SER A 78 -3.97 5.15 6.18
CA SER A 78 -3.80 6.33 7.02
C SER A 78 -2.35 6.80 6.94
N PRO A 79 -2.05 7.86 6.15
CA PRO A 79 -0.74 8.52 6.14
C PRO A 79 -0.58 9.31 7.44
N ALA A 80 -0.12 8.63 8.48
CA ALA A 80 -0.39 9.02 9.84
C ALA A 80 0.86 9.04 10.70
N ASN A 81 1.06 10.17 11.37
CA ASN A 81 1.87 10.32 12.59
C ASN A 81 1.01 10.08 13.86
N PHE A 82 0.01 9.18 13.79
CA PHE A 82 -1.04 8.97 14.80
C PHE A 82 -0.55 8.30 16.10
N TYR A 83 0.56 8.75 16.66
CA TYR A 83 0.87 8.52 18.07
C TYR A 83 -0.26 9.14 18.91
N GLY A 84 -1.15 8.29 19.46
CA GLY A 84 -2.11 8.66 20.50
C GLY A 84 -3.52 9.12 20.07
N ARG A 85 -3.99 8.88 18.83
CA ARG A 85 -5.34 9.32 18.41
C ARG A 85 -6.28 8.23 17.88
N LEU A 86 -5.75 7.08 17.48
CA LEU A 86 -6.51 5.84 17.32
C LEU A 86 -6.03 4.92 18.44
N ASP A 87 -6.87 4.09 19.03
CA ASP A 87 -6.51 3.13 20.10
C ASP A 87 -5.61 1.97 19.57
N THR A 88 -4.58 2.34 18.81
CA THR A 88 -3.65 1.50 18.07
C THR A 88 -2.28 1.46 18.72
N GLN A 89 -2.06 2.24 19.79
CA GLN A 89 -0.78 2.34 20.49
C GLN A 89 -0.33 0.99 21.07
N ASP A 90 -1.26 0.14 21.50
CA ASP A 90 -0.95 -1.22 21.97
C ASP A 90 -0.30 -2.04 20.84
N VAL A 91 -0.91 -2.04 19.65
CA VAL A 91 -0.39 -2.75 18.47
C VAL A 91 0.98 -2.18 18.06
N LEU A 92 1.12 -0.86 18.09
CA LEU A 92 2.41 -0.20 17.83
C LEU A 92 3.46 -0.54 18.89
N TYR A 93 3.06 -0.72 20.15
CA TYR A 93 3.96 -1.11 21.23
C TYR A 93 4.41 -2.57 21.10
N GLU A 94 3.50 -3.48 20.79
CA GLU A 94 3.82 -4.89 20.58
C GLU A 94 4.77 -5.07 19.39
N ARG A 95 4.45 -4.45 18.25
CA ARG A 95 5.21 -4.63 17.00
C ARG A 95 6.47 -3.78 16.93
N TRP A 96 6.41 -2.53 17.38
CA TRP A 96 7.46 -1.53 17.16
C TRP A 96 7.96 -0.86 18.44
N ARG A 97 7.58 -1.36 19.62
CA ARG A 97 7.92 -0.75 20.92
C ARG A 97 7.52 0.73 21.00
N GLY A 98 6.42 1.06 20.32
CA GLY A 98 5.74 2.35 20.38
C GLY A 98 6.23 3.34 19.35
N TYR A 99 7.15 2.97 18.46
CA TYR A 99 7.65 3.83 17.38
C TYR A 99 7.68 3.08 16.04
N ALA A 100 6.71 3.32 15.17
CA ALA A 100 6.71 2.80 13.82
C ALA A 100 7.59 3.69 12.90
N PRO A 101 8.65 3.15 12.28
CA PRO A 101 9.56 3.95 11.46
C PRO A 101 8.88 4.50 10.20
N PRO A 102 9.19 5.74 9.76
CA PRO A 102 8.73 6.26 8.48
C PRO A 102 9.02 5.33 7.30
N GLY A 103 8.05 5.16 6.41
CA GLY A 103 8.14 4.21 5.30
C GLY A 103 7.68 2.79 5.63
N SER A 104 7.32 2.49 6.88
CA SER A 104 6.73 1.21 7.26
C SER A 104 5.21 1.17 7.03
N CYS A 105 4.60 0.00 7.19
CA CYS A 105 3.16 -0.19 7.22
C CYS A 105 2.79 -1.13 8.37
N THR A 106 1.71 -0.84 9.08
CA THR A 106 1.12 -1.72 10.10
C THR A 106 -0.38 -1.79 9.92
N LEU A 107 -0.90 -2.99 9.73
CA LEU A 107 -2.35 -3.23 9.72
C LEU A 107 -2.87 -3.27 11.16
N VAL A 108 -3.93 -2.52 11.43
CA VAL A 108 -4.59 -2.47 12.74
C VAL A 108 -6.10 -2.57 12.56
N PRO A 109 -6.84 -3.14 13.53
CA PRO A 109 -8.30 -3.18 13.46
C PRO A 109 -8.88 -1.77 13.28
N PHE A 110 -9.94 -1.68 12.47
CA PHE A 110 -10.67 -0.44 12.33
C PHE A 110 -11.39 -0.12 13.65
N PRO A 111 -11.40 1.15 14.12
CA PRO A 111 -12.04 1.51 15.38
C PRO A 111 -13.50 1.06 15.43
N ALA A 112 -13.86 0.25 16.43
CA ALA A 112 -15.17 -0.40 16.53
C ALA A 112 -16.33 0.62 16.62
N GLU A 113 -16.08 1.79 17.20
CA GLU A 113 -17.02 2.91 17.28
C GLU A 113 -17.40 3.40 15.88
N ILE A 114 -16.41 3.51 14.98
CA ILE A 114 -16.62 4.01 13.61
C ILE A 114 -17.15 2.89 12.73
N ALA A 115 -16.65 1.65 12.89
CA ALA A 115 -17.08 0.49 12.11
C ALA A 115 -18.60 0.26 12.19
N ARG A 116 -19.21 0.49 13.36
CA ARG A 116 -20.65 0.32 13.59
C ARG A 116 -21.54 1.25 12.77
N THR A 117 -21.02 2.41 12.39
CA THR A 117 -21.77 3.46 11.69
C THR A 117 -21.29 3.69 10.27
N ALA A 118 -20.12 3.18 9.90
CA ALA A 118 -19.53 3.36 8.59
C ALA A 118 -20.21 2.44 7.55
N PRO A 119 -20.80 3.00 6.47
CA PRO A 119 -21.53 2.20 5.49
C PRO A 119 -20.63 1.37 4.57
N TRP A 120 -19.31 1.57 4.62
CA TRP A 120 -18.36 1.02 3.65
C TRP A 120 -17.89 -0.42 3.94
N GLY A 121 -18.17 -0.95 5.13
CA GLY A 121 -17.71 -2.29 5.53
C GLY A 121 -16.20 -2.42 5.81
N CYS A 122 -15.52 -1.28 6.05
CA CYS A 122 -14.10 -1.23 6.38
C CYS A 122 -13.81 -1.95 7.70
N ARG A 123 -12.77 -2.80 7.71
CA ARG A 123 -12.39 -3.62 8.87
C ARG A 123 -10.99 -3.33 9.37
N TRP A 124 -10.15 -2.72 8.52
CA TRP A 124 -8.74 -2.50 8.83
C TRP A 124 -8.30 -1.08 8.49
N VAL A 125 -7.30 -0.60 9.21
CA VAL A 125 -6.52 0.60 8.88
C VAL A 125 -5.09 0.17 8.60
N ALA A 126 -4.50 0.64 7.50
CA ALA A 126 -3.07 0.57 7.26
C ALA A 126 -2.43 1.85 7.78
N LEU A 127 -1.72 1.75 8.90
CA LEU A 127 -0.91 2.84 9.42
C LEU A 127 0.38 2.90 8.61
N CYS A 128 0.51 3.93 7.78
CA CYS A 128 1.70 4.20 6.97
C CYS A 128 2.38 5.47 7.49
N PRO A 129 3.17 5.38 8.58
CA PRO A 129 3.90 6.53 9.09
C PRO A 129 4.90 7.01 8.06
N ASN A 130 4.94 8.32 7.90
CA ASN A 130 5.66 9.00 6.84
C ASN A 130 6.51 10.16 7.41
N MET A 131 6.15 10.62 8.61
CA MET A 131 6.89 11.57 9.43
C MET A 131 6.74 11.25 10.91
N ARG A 132 7.70 11.71 11.73
CA ARG A 132 7.58 11.59 13.20
C ARG A 132 6.62 12.63 13.78
N MET A 133 6.76 13.86 13.33
CA MET A 133 5.91 15.00 13.69
C MET A 133 5.39 15.63 12.40
N PRO A 134 4.24 16.34 12.43
CA PRO A 134 3.74 17.06 11.27
C PRO A 134 4.78 18.06 10.73
N GLU A 135 5.48 17.70 9.67
CA GLU A 135 6.52 18.53 9.04
C GLU A 135 6.72 18.15 7.56
N THR A 136 7.44 18.98 6.82
CA THR A 136 7.83 18.68 5.45
C THR A 136 8.80 17.48 5.40
N VAL A 137 8.50 16.49 4.56
CA VAL A 137 9.27 15.23 4.48
C VAL A 137 10.34 15.23 3.39
N ASN A 138 10.83 16.42 3.03
CA ASN A 138 11.89 16.56 2.03
C ASN A 138 13.25 15.98 2.48
N TRP A 139 13.38 15.60 3.75
CA TRP A 139 14.54 14.85 4.22
C TRP A 139 14.55 13.40 3.69
N ASP A 140 13.37 12.82 3.41
CA ASP A 140 13.24 11.46 2.89
C ASP A 140 12.85 11.47 1.42
N ARG A 141 13.82 11.10 0.57
CA ARG A 141 13.61 11.15 -0.87
C ARG A 141 12.65 10.08 -1.39
N GLU A 142 12.41 9.02 -0.62
CA GLU A 142 11.72 7.81 -1.06
C GLU A 142 10.60 7.41 -0.08
N VAL A 143 10.12 8.33 0.79
CA VAL A 143 9.12 7.98 1.82
C VAL A 143 7.82 7.44 1.22
N VAL A 144 7.33 8.04 0.12
CA VAL A 144 6.12 7.59 -0.56
C VAL A 144 6.33 6.20 -1.15
N TYR A 145 7.47 5.99 -1.82
CA TYR A 145 7.84 4.69 -2.38
C TYR A 145 7.92 3.61 -1.28
N LYS A 146 8.61 3.89 -0.18
CA LYS A 146 8.76 2.97 0.96
C LYS A 146 7.42 2.64 1.61
N CYS A 147 6.58 3.64 1.88
CA CYS A 147 5.25 3.42 2.43
C CYS A 147 4.41 2.53 1.51
N MET A 148 4.42 2.80 0.20
CA MET A 148 3.64 2.02 -0.76
C MET A 148 4.16 0.57 -0.86
N TRP A 149 5.49 0.39 -0.89
CA TRP A 149 6.11 -0.94 -0.89
C TRP A 149 5.76 -1.72 0.38
N SER A 150 5.89 -1.10 1.55
CA SER A 150 5.54 -1.73 2.82
C SER A 150 4.06 -2.08 2.92
N LEU A 151 3.17 -1.22 2.42
CA LEU A 151 1.74 -1.52 2.32
C LEU A 151 1.48 -2.77 1.47
N LEU A 152 2.11 -2.87 0.30
CA LEU A 152 1.98 -4.03 -0.58
C LEU A 152 2.51 -5.30 0.08
N CYS A 153 3.65 -5.24 0.77
CA CYS A 153 4.17 -6.37 1.55
C CYS A 153 3.16 -6.85 2.62
N GLU A 154 2.61 -5.93 3.42
CA GLU A 154 1.68 -6.29 4.50
C GLU A 154 0.38 -6.88 3.95
N VAL A 155 -0.20 -6.30 2.90
CA VAL A 155 -1.45 -6.81 2.31
C VAL A 155 -1.25 -8.13 1.58
N GLU A 156 -0.15 -8.29 0.82
CA GLU A 156 0.17 -9.55 0.14
C GLU A 156 0.35 -10.68 1.16
N LYS A 157 1.16 -10.46 2.20
CA LYS A 157 1.38 -11.41 3.29
C LYS A 157 0.07 -11.76 3.99
N TRP A 158 -0.74 -10.74 4.32
CA TRP A 158 -2.04 -10.94 4.94
C TRP A 158 -2.95 -11.85 4.11
N ASN A 159 -3.10 -11.53 2.83
CA ASN A 159 -3.95 -12.29 1.92
C ASN A 159 -3.42 -13.70 1.67
N LYS A 160 -2.09 -13.87 1.64
CA LYS A 160 -1.43 -15.17 1.59
C LYS A 160 -1.75 -16.03 2.81
N ASP A 161 -1.59 -15.47 4.01
CA ASP A 161 -1.86 -16.17 5.28
C ASP A 161 -3.32 -16.62 5.36
N VAL A 162 -4.27 -15.75 4.97
CA VAL A 162 -5.70 -16.08 4.94
C VAL A 162 -5.97 -17.23 3.98
N ARG A 163 -5.43 -17.18 2.76
CA ARG A 163 -5.61 -18.25 1.77
C ARG A 163 -5.05 -19.59 2.27
N GLU A 164 -3.81 -19.59 2.74
CA GLU A 164 -3.15 -20.82 3.22
C GLU A 164 -3.80 -21.37 4.50
N GLY A 165 -4.35 -20.50 5.35
CA GLY A 165 -5.10 -20.90 6.54
C GLY A 165 -6.42 -21.57 6.22
N VAL A 166 -7.16 -21.05 5.23
CA VAL A 166 -8.38 -21.67 4.69
C VAL A 166 -8.07 -23.06 4.10
N GLU A 167 -7.00 -23.17 3.32
CA GLU A 167 -6.56 -24.46 2.73
C GLU A 167 -6.18 -25.50 3.81
N ARG A 168 -5.66 -25.06 4.96
CA ARG A 168 -5.29 -25.94 6.08
C ARG A 168 -6.47 -26.28 7.01
N GLY A 169 -7.69 -25.80 6.71
CA GLY A 169 -8.89 -26.08 7.50
C GLY A 169 -8.86 -25.51 8.93
N GLY A 170 -7.97 -24.55 9.21
CA GLY A 170 -7.81 -23.93 10.53
C GLY A 170 -8.42 -22.54 10.59
N ARG A 171 -9.00 -22.17 11.75
CA ARG A 171 -9.26 -20.76 12.07
C ARG A 171 -7.90 -20.05 12.19
N VAL A 172 -7.65 -19.05 11.35
CA VAL A 172 -6.46 -18.21 11.48
C VAL A 172 -6.71 -17.19 12.59
N GLN A 173 -6.15 -17.44 13.77
CA GLN A 173 -6.04 -16.43 14.83
C GLN A 173 -5.01 -15.39 14.37
N GLY A 174 -5.41 -14.13 14.23
CA GLY A 174 -4.56 -13.06 13.75
C GLY A 174 -3.82 -12.37 14.90
N GLU A 175 -2.56 -11.95 14.66
CA GLU A 175 -1.92 -10.91 15.47
C GLU A 175 -2.74 -9.61 15.29
N GLY A 176 -3.58 -9.28 16.26
CA GLY A 176 -4.55 -8.19 16.21
C GLY A 176 -5.93 -8.54 16.80
N ASP A 177 -6.21 -9.82 17.00
CA ASP A 177 -7.42 -10.28 17.69
C ASP A 177 -7.26 -9.97 19.19
N ARG A 178 -7.74 -8.80 19.63
CA ARG A 178 -8.01 -8.59 21.08
C ARG A 178 -8.98 -9.70 21.51
N GLU A 179 -8.66 -10.40 22.59
CA GLU A 179 -9.54 -11.41 23.21
C GLU A 179 -10.97 -10.84 23.35
N GLY A 180 -11.89 -11.31 22.50
CA GLY A 180 -13.30 -10.91 22.57
C GLY A 180 -13.98 -10.64 21.23
N ASP A 181 -13.25 -10.33 20.16
CA ASP A 181 -13.84 -10.21 18.82
C ASP A 181 -13.60 -11.51 18.04
N GLY A 182 -14.57 -12.42 18.07
CA GLY A 182 -14.53 -13.73 17.38
C GLY A 182 -14.58 -13.62 15.84
N GLY A 183 -14.04 -12.55 15.26
CA GLY A 183 -14.02 -12.26 13.85
C GLY A 183 -12.95 -13.06 13.11
N GLU A 184 -13.38 -13.88 12.15
CA GLU A 184 -12.49 -14.59 11.24
C GLU A 184 -11.59 -13.62 10.46
N ARG A 185 -10.28 -13.89 10.39
CA ARG A 185 -9.31 -13.14 9.58
C ARG A 185 -9.70 -13.23 8.11
N LYS A 186 -10.24 -12.14 7.55
CA LYS A 186 -10.71 -12.07 6.14
C LYS A 186 -9.67 -11.47 5.22
N ARG A 187 -9.71 -11.89 3.95
CA ARG A 187 -8.95 -11.30 2.86
C ARG A 187 -9.26 -9.80 2.71
N ILE A 188 -8.27 -9.04 2.26
CA ILE A 188 -8.37 -7.63 1.90
C ILE A 188 -8.44 -7.57 0.37
N ASP A 189 -9.62 -7.26 -0.16
CA ASP A 189 -9.85 -7.21 -1.61
C ASP A 189 -9.76 -5.79 -2.15
N ARG A 190 -10.17 -4.79 -1.36
CA ARG A 190 -10.18 -3.37 -1.78
C ARG A 190 -9.51 -2.48 -0.74
N VAL A 191 -8.51 -1.72 -1.19
CA VAL A 191 -7.75 -0.76 -0.38
C VAL A 191 -8.10 0.66 -0.80
N LEU A 192 -8.69 1.45 0.09
CA LEU A 192 -8.91 2.88 -0.12
C LEU A 192 -7.64 3.65 0.28
N MET A 193 -7.04 4.35 -0.66
CA MET A 193 -5.77 5.05 -0.45
C MET A 193 -5.86 6.52 -0.88
N PRO A 194 -5.67 7.49 0.04
CA PRO A 194 -5.51 8.88 -0.33
C PRO A 194 -4.09 9.16 -0.86
N PRO A 195 -3.86 10.31 -1.52
CA PRO A 195 -2.52 10.79 -1.82
C PRO A 195 -1.65 10.87 -0.57
N LEU A 196 -0.49 10.22 -0.62
CA LEU A 196 0.47 10.20 0.48
C LEU A 196 1.34 11.47 0.39
N GLU A 197 1.37 12.25 1.45
CA GLU A 197 2.27 13.40 1.61
C GLU A 197 2.07 14.62 0.73
N VAL A 198 1.01 14.64 -0.09
CA VAL A 198 0.63 15.82 -0.89
C VAL A 198 0.08 16.98 -0.03
N GLY A 199 -0.20 16.72 1.25
CA GLY A 199 -0.61 17.72 2.24
C GLY A 199 0.57 18.23 3.08
N VAL A 200 0.56 17.94 4.39
CA VAL A 200 1.56 18.42 5.36
C VAL A 200 3.01 18.06 4.97
N GLY A 201 3.21 16.88 4.38
CA GLY A 201 4.52 16.42 3.93
C GLY A 201 5.13 17.26 2.81
N ASN A 202 4.34 18.08 2.11
CA ASN A 202 4.76 18.96 1.02
C ASN A 202 5.49 18.22 -0.12
N VAL A 203 5.01 17.00 -0.44
CA VAL A 203 5.44 16.25 -1.62
C VAL A 203 4.59 16.69 -2.80
N SER A 204 5.21 17.05 -3.93
CA SER A 204 4.49 17.39 -5.15
C SER A 204 3.61 16.24 -5.67
N LYS A 205 2.57 16.58 -6.42
CA LYS A 205 1.63 15.62 -7.01
C LYS A 205 2.37 14.66 -7.95
N GLU A 206 3.35 15.16 -8.69
CA GLU A 206 4.19 14.44 -9.65
C GLU A 206 5.10 13.43 -8.94
N LYS A 207 5.73 13.85 -7.84
CA LYS A 207 6.62 12.98 -7.08
C LYS A 207 5.84 11.91 -6.33
N TRP A 208 4.73 12.26 -5.70
CA TRP A 208 3.84 11.28 -5.08
C TRP A 208 3.38 10.24 -6.10
N SER A 209 2.83 10.68 -7.23
CA SER A 209 2.28 9.77 -8.23
C SER A 209 3.37 8.89 -8.86
N GLY A 210 4.53 9.47 -9.20
CA GLY A 210 5.67 8.75 -9.73
C GLY A 210 6.15 7.66 -8.78
N GLN A 211 6.31 7.98 -7.49
CA GLN A 211 6.75 7.00 -6.49
C GLN A 211 5.73 5.90 -6.24
N VAL A 212 4.43 6.21 -6.18
CA VAL A 212 3.38 5.18 -6.04
C VAL A 212 3.39 4.24 -7.24
N VAL A 213 3.45 4.77 -8.47
CA VAL A 213 3.45 3.95 -9.70
C VAL A 213 4.71 3.08 -9.78
N LEU A 214 5.88 3.63 -9.46
CA LEU A 214 7.13 2.87 -9.44
C LEU A 214 7.08 1.76 -8.39
N ALA A 215 6.58 2.03 -7.18
CA ALA A 215 6.44 1.02 -6.14
C ALA A 215 5.53 -0.13 -6.59
N LEU A 216 4.37 0.18 -7.16
CA LEU A 216 3.44 -0.82 -7.69
C LEU A 216 4.07 -1.65 -8.82
N LYS A 217 4.71 -0.98 -9.79
CA LYS A 217 5.39 -1.63 -10.93
C LYS A 217 6.48 -2.58 -10.45
N HIS A 218 7.35 -2.09 -9.57
CA HIS A 218 8.47 -2.87 -9.05
C HIS A 218 7.99 -4.04 -8.18
N PHE A 219 6.92 -3.86 -7.40
CA PHE A 219 6.37 -4.93 -6.56
C PHE A 219 5.74 -6.04 -7.40
N VAL A 220 4.99 -5.67 -8.45
CA VAL A 220 4.46 -6.65 -9.41
C VAL A 220 5.58 -7.38 -10.14
N ASP A 221 6.64 -6.68 -10.56
CA ASP A 221 7.82 -7.32 -11.14
C ASP A 221 8.49 -8.28 -10.14
N ALA A 222 8.50 -7.96 -8.84
CA ALA A 222 9.03 -8.82 -7.79
C ALA A 222 8.26 -10.13 -7.64
N LEU A 223 6.94 -10.08 -7.74
CA LEU A 223 6.09 -11.27 -7.70
C LEU A 223 6.20 -12.11 -8.98
N GLU A 224 6.26 -11.47 -10.16
CA GLU A 224 6.37 -12.17 -11.45
C GLU A 224 7.77 -12.75 -11.70
N ARG A 225 8.82 -12.09 -11.20
CA ARG A 225 10.23 -12.43 -11.45
C ARG A 225 10.96 -12.75 -10.16
N HIS A 226 10.39 -13.65 -9.36
CA HIS A 226 10.90 -14.04 -8.05
C HIS A 226 12.41 -14.32 -8.02
N GLU A 227 12.95 -15.06 -8.99
CA GLU A 227 14.39 -15.38 -9.03
C GLU A 227 15.29 -14.16 -9.15
N ARG A 228 14.86 -13.14 -9.91
CA ARG A 228 15.60 -11.86 -10.06
C ARG A 228 15.65 -11.14 -8.72
N TRP A 229 14.50 -11.02 -8.05
CA TRP A 229 14.36 -10.23 -6.83
C TRP A 229 14.91 -10.93 -5.58
N MET A 230 14.95 -12.27 -5.59
CA MET A 230 15.62 -13.06 -4.55
C MET A 230 17.16 -12.97 -4.62
N ARG A 231 17.71 -12.52 -5.76
CA ARG A 231 19.15 -12.41 -6.03
C ARG A 231 19.53 -11.04 -6.58
N LEU A 232 19.06 -9.99 -5.92
CA LEU A 232 19.36 -8.62 -6.34
C LEU A 232 20.86 -8.30 -6.20
N GLU A 233 21.49 -8.05 -7.33
CA GLU A 233 22.83 -7.48 -7.40
C GLU A 233 22.79 -5.94 -7.35
N TRP A 234 23.86 -5.32 -6.83
CA TRP A 234 23.96 -3.85 -6.72
C TRP A 234 23.72 -3.12 -8.04
N SER A 235 24.17 -3.68 -9.16
CA SER A 235 23.97 -3.11 -10.50
C SER A 235 22.51 -3.13 -10.96
N THR A 236 21.74 -4.10 -10.48
CA THR A 236 20.29 -4.16 -10.71
C THR A 236 19.63 -3.10 -9.86
N ILE A 237 19.78 -3.17 -8.52
CA ILE A 237 19.24 -2.19 -7.54
C ILE A 237 19.52 -0.75 -7.94
N GLY A 238 20.71 -0.48 -8.49
CA GLY A 238 21.10 0.85 -8.95
C GLY A 238 20.15 1.42 -10.02
N ARG A 239 19.57 0.60 -10.89
CA ARG A 239 18.61 1.03 -11.91
C ARG A 239 17.25 1.37 -11.32
N GLU A 240 16.67 0.51 -10.49
CA GLU A 240 15.38 0.82 -9.86
C GLU A 240 15.51 2.02 -8.89
N SER A 241 16.59 2.08 -8.10
CA SER A 241 16.89 3.23 -7.25
C SER A 241 17.08 4.51 -8.06
N PHE A 242 17.64 4.44 -9.27
CA PHE A 242 17.78 5.61 -10.14
C PHE A 242 16.45 6.10 -10.71
N GLU A 243 15.52 5.20 -11.05
CA GLU A 243 14.15 5.59 -11.45
C GLU A 243 13.45 6.39 -10.34
N VAL A 244 13.55 5.93 -9.10
CA VAL A 244 12.95 6.64 -7.94
C VAL A 244 13.68 7.96 -7.66
N LYS A 245 15.02 7.97 -7.67
CA LYS A 245 15.83 9.18 -7.46
C LYS A 245 15.58 10.27 -8.50
N LYS A 246 15.27 9.93 -9.76
CA LYS A 246 14.96 10.94 -10.79
C LYS A 246 13.79 11.83 -10.39
N MET A 247 12.77 11.26 -9.74
CA MET A 247 11.59 12.01 -9.26
C MET A 247 11.95 13.10 -8.25
N TRP A 248 13.10 12.98 -7.58
CA TRP A 248 13.62 13.99 -6.67
C TRP A 248 14.36 15.14 -7.40
N HIS A 249 15.08 14.82 -8.47
CA HIS A 249 15.97 15.77 -9.14
C HIS A 249 15.26 16.66 -10.17
N GLU A 250 14.16 16.20 -10.74
CA GLU A 250 13.34 16.99 -11.68
C GLU A 250 12.65 18.17 -10.96
N GLU A 251 12.25 17.98 -9.70
CA GLU A 251 11.65 19.02 -8.83
C GLU A 251 12.65 20.12 -8.46
N GLN A 252 13.92 19.78 -8.20
CA GLN A 252 14.95 20.78 -7.90
C GLN A 252 15.34 21.64 -9.11
N LYS A 253 15.21 21.12 -10.34
CA LYS A 253 15.46 21.93 -11.54
C LYS A 253 14.35 22.95 -11.77
N ALA A 254 13.09 22.57 -11.54
CA ALA A 254 11.94 23.46 -11.68
C ALA A 254 11.88 24.61 -10.66
N LEU A 255 12.68 24.55 -9.59
CA LEU A 255 12.78 25.62 -8.57
C LEU A 255 13.93 26.61 -8.82
N VAL A 256 14.76 26.37 -9.85
CA VAL A 256 15.95 27.18 -10.18
C VAL A 256 15.76 27.96 -11.49
N ASP A 257 14.66 27.71 -12.20
CA ASP A 257 14.19 28.45 -13.38
C ASP A 257 12.97 29.32 -13.02
#